data_AF-A0A973ILF6-F1
#
_entry.id   AF-A0A973ILF6-F1
#
_cell.length_a   1.000
_cell.length_b   1.000
_cell.length_c   1.000
_cell.angle_alpha   90.00
_cell.angle_beta   90.00
_cell.angle_gamma   90.00
#
_symmetry.space_group_name_H-M   'P 1'
#
loop_
_entity.id
_entity.type
_entity.pdbx_description
1 polymer ?
#
loop_
_entity_poly.entity_id
_entity_poly.type
_entity_poly.pdbx_seq_one_letter_code
_entity_poly.pdbx_strand_id
1 'polypeptide(L)' 'MWDFLKDVMKIGVKTLLQGLTIFAIGTGASAIACWYYGAPLVFSLLGGLFVLGVALALMSDSIFD' A
#
# COMPACT_ATOMS: atom_id res chain seq x y z
N MET A 1 11.37 -10.73 -26.14
CA MET A 1 11.75 -9.70 -25.13
C MET A 1 10.60 -8.75 -24.79
N TRP A 2 9.78 -8.32 -25.77
CA TRP A 2 8.65 -7.41 -25.52
C TRP A 2 7.53 -8.01 -24.65
N ASP A 3 7.29 -9.32 -24.75
CA ASP A 3 6.31 -10.02 -23.92
C ASP A 3 6.67 -10.02 -22.44
N PHE A 4 7.96 -10.21 -22.10
CA PHE A 4 8.44 -10.12 -20.72
C PHE A 4 8.23 -8.73 -20.13
N LEU A 5 8.46 -7.67 -20.91
CA LEU A 5 8.27 -6.29 -20.45
C LEU A 5 6.80 -5.99 -20.17
N LYS A 6 5.89 -6.48 -21.02
CA LYS A 6 4.45 -6.36 -20.80
C LYS A 6 3.99 -7.14 -19.57
N ASP A 7 4.55 -8.33 -19.35
CA ASP A 7 4.15 -9.17 -18.22
C ASP A 7 4.57 -8.56 -16.88
N VAL A 8 5.83 -8.10 -16.78
CA VAL A 8 6.33 -7.37 -15.60
C VAL A 8 5.56 -6.08 -15.35
N MET A 9 5.25 -5.32 -16.40
CA MET A 9 4.45 -4.09 -16.28
C MET A 9 3.02 -4.40 -15.81
N LYS A 10 2.43 -5.51 -16.24
CA LYS A 10 1.08 -5.93 -15.83
C LYS A 10 1.05 -6.42 -14.38
N ILE A 11 2.08 -7.16 -13.95
CA ILE A 11 2.30 -7.53 -12.54
C ILE A 11 2.47 -6.27 -11.69
N GLY A 12 3.35 -5.36 -12.10
CA GLY A 12 3.68 -4.14 -11.34
C GLY A 12 2.48 -3.21 -11.18
N VAL A 13 1.68 -3.03 -12.24
CA VAL A 13 0.45 -2.23 -12.19
C VAL A 13 -0.60 -2.88 -11.30
N LYS A 14 -0.80 -4.21 -11.38
CA LYS A 14 -1.76 -4.92 -10.54
C LYS A 14 -1.38 -4.82 -9.05
N THR A 15 -0.10 -5.01 -8.76
CA THR A 15 0.49 -4.86 -7.43
C THR A 15 0.36 -3.45 -6.89
N LEU A 16 0.69 -2.42 -7.69
CA LEU A 16 0.54 -1.03 -7.29
C LEU A 16 -0.92 -0.69 -7.01
N LEU A 17 -1.86 -1.18 -7.81
CA LEU A 17 -3.29 -0.94 -7.61
C LEU A 17 -3.81 -1.61 -6.32
N GLN A 18 -3.37 -2.83 -6.02
CA GLN A 18 -3.63 -3.48 -4.73
C GLN A 18 -2.97 -2.74 -3.58
N GLY A 19 -1.72 -2.31 -3.72
CA GLY A 19 -1.03 -1.53 -2.70
C GLY A 19 -1.72 -0.20 -2.40
N LEU A 20 -2.17 0.51 -3.44
CA LEU A 20 -2.86 1.79 -3.31
C LEU A 20 -4.22 1.66 -2.62
N THR A 21 -4.96 0.58 -2.90
CA THR A 21 -6.25 0.32 -2.26
C THR A 21 -6.08 -0.04 -0.78
N ILE A 22 -5.10 -0.89 -0.44
CA ILE A 22 -4.79 -1.23 0.96
C ILE A 22 -4.29 0.00 1.72
N PHE A 23 -3.47 0.84 1.08
CA PHE A 23 -3.01 2.13 1.61
C PHE A 23 -4.15 3.10 1.85
N ALA A 24 -5.09 3.22 0.90
CA ALA A 24 -6.25 4.11 1.03
C ALA A 24 -7.16 3.66 2.18
N ILE A 25 -7.37 2.35 2.37
CA ILE A 25 -8.16 1.82 3.48
C ILE A 25 -7.45 2.09 4.82
N GLY A 26 -6.13 1.82 4.91
CA GLY A 26 -5.35 2.05 6.13
C GLY A 26 -5.26 3.54 6.51
N THR A 27 -5.05 4.41 5.53
CA THR A 27 -5.03 5.87 5.71
C THR A 27 -6.43 6.42 6.01
N GLY A 28 -7.47 5.88 5.38
CA GLY A 28 -8.86 6.26 5.64
C GLY A 28 -9.29 5.92 7.07
N ALA A 29 -9.00 4.70 7.54
CA ALA A 29 -9.25 4.28 8.91
C ALA A 29 -8.47 5.13 9.93
N SER A 30 -7.19 5.39 9.64
CA SER A 30 -6.34 6.23 10.49
C SER A 30 -6.78 7.70 10.49
N ALA A 31 -7.37 8.19 9.39
CA ALA A 31 -7.89 9.57 9.31
C ALA A 31 -9.15 9.74 10.15
N ILE A 32 -10.05 8.75 10.13
CA ILE A 32 -11.24 8.72 11.00
C ILE A 32 -10.82 8.67 12.47
N ALA A 33 -9.82 7.85 12.82
CA ALA A 33 -9.26 7.82 14.17
C ALA A 33 -8.60 9.14 14.56
N CYS A 34 -7.82 9.77 13.67
CA CYS A 34 -7.23 11.09 13.89
C CYS A 34 -8.30 12.16 14.15
N TRP A 35 -9.41 12.11 13.41
CA TRP A 35 -10.54 13.02 13.60
C TRP A 35 -11.21 12.82 14.96
N TYR A 36 -11.32 11.57 15.43
CA TYR A 36 -11.93 11.25 16.73
C TYR A 36 -11.07 11.69 17.92
N TYR A 37 -9.74 11.58 17.81
CA TYR A 37 -8.80 11.95 18.86
C TYR A 37 -8.27 13.40 18.74
N GLY A 38 -8.71 14.17 17.73
CA GLY A 38 -8.23 15.53 17.48
C GLY A 38 -6.74 15.61 17.11
N ALA A 39 -6.16 14.50 16.67
CA ALA A 39 -4.74 14.39 16.35
C ALA A 39 -4.45 14.89 14.92
N PRO A 40 -3.25 15.42 14.65
CA PRO A 40 -2.94 15.96 13.33
C PRO A 40 -2.91 14.85 12.28
N LEU A 41 -3.63 15.07 11.16
CA LEU A 41 -3.80 14.11 10.06
C LEU A 41 -2.47 13.57 9.49
N VAL A 42 -1.34 14.23 9.76
CA VAL A 42 0.01 13.74 9.45
C VAL A 42 0.30 12.37 10.09
N PHE A 43 -0.26 12.06 11.26
CA PHE A 43 -0.16 10.72 11.85
C PHE A 43 -0.96 9.67 11.08
N SER A 44 -2.00 10.07 10.34
CA SER A 44 -2.73 9.15 9.46
C SER A 44 -1.87 8.69 8.28
N LEU A 45 -0.99 9.55 7.77
CA LEU A 45 0.00 9.18 6.76
C LEU A 45 1.02 8.17 7.29
N LEU A 46 1.40 8.25 8.56
CA LEU A 46 2.27 7.25 9.21
C LEU A 46 1.61 5.87 9.27
N GLY A 47 0.30 5.82 9.59
CA GLY A 47 -0.48 4.58 9.55
C GLY A 47 -0.55 3.99 8.15
N GLY A 48 -0.80 4.82 7.14
CA GLY A 48 -0.75 4.41 5.73
C GLY A 48 0.63 3.88 5.32
N LEU A 49 1.70 4.61 5.66
CA LEU A 49 3.08 4.25 5.30
C LEU A 49 3.52 2.93 5.97
N PHE A 50 3.10 2.71 7.22
CA PHE A 50 3.36 1.46 7.94
C PHE A 50 2.66 0.27 7.28
N VAL A 51 1.38 0.43 6.92
CA VAL A 51 0.61 -0.59 6.19
C VAL A 51 1.21 -0.86 4.81
N LEU A 52 1.66 0.18 4.09
CA LEU A 52 2.35 0.01 2.81
C LEU A 52 3.66 -0.77 2.97
N GLY A 53 4.46 -0.45 3.99
CA GLY A 53 5.70 -1.16 4.29
C GLY A 53 5.48 -2.63 4.60
N VAL A 54 4.46 -2.96 5.38
CA VAL A 54 4.08 -4.36 5.67
C VAL A 54 3.55 -5.08 4.43
N ALA A 55 2.72 -4.42 3.62
CA ALA A 55 2.21 -5.00 2.38
C ALA A 55 3.34 -5.26 1.37
N LEU A 56 4.33 -4.37 1.28
CA LEU A 56 5.50 -4.53 0.43
C LEU A 56 6.42 -5.66 0.94
N ALA A 57 6.58 -5.79 2.26
CA ALA A 57 7.35 -6.87 2.87
C ALA A 57 6.71 -8.25 2.63
N LEU A 58 5.39 -8.38 2.83
CA LEU A 58 4.65 -9.61 2.55
C LEU A 58 4.66 -9.98 1.05
N MET A 59 4.59 -8.97 0.18
CA MET A 59 4.63 -9.21 -1.26
C MET A 59 6.04 -9.55 -1.76
N SER A 60 7.09 -9.06 -1.10
CA SER A 60 8.47 -9.46 -1.38
C SER A 60 8.73 -10.93 -1.01
N ASP A 61 8.05 -11.44 0.01
CA ASP A 61 8.11 -12.85 0.41
C ASP A 61 7.43 -13.75 -0.64
N SER A 62 6.30 -13.30 -1.22
CA SER A 62 5.57 -14.04 -2.26
C SER A 62 6.17 -13.93 -3.68
N ILE A 63 7.18 -13.09 -3.89
CA ILE A 63 7.99 -13.06 -5.13
C ILE A 63 9.19 -14.02 -5.04
N PHE A 64 9.57 -14.46 -3.83
CA PHE A 64 10.72 -15.33 -3.59
C PHE A 64 10.36 -16.81 -3.38
N ASP A 65 9.08 -17.18 -3.50
CA ASP A 65 8.60 -18.57 -3.58
C ASP A 65 8.30 -18.97 -5.04
#